data_AF-A0A3N5TMV6-F1
#
_entry.id   AF-A0A3N5TMV6-F1
#
_cell.length_a   1.000
_cell.length_b   1.000
_cell.length_c   1.000
_cell.angle_alpha   90.00
_cell.angle_beta   90.00
_cell.angle_gamma   90.00
#
_symmetry.space_group_name_H-M   'P 1'
#
loop_
_entity.id
_entity.type
_entity.pdbx_description
1 polymer ?
#
loop_
_entity_poly.entity_id
_entity_poly.type
_entity_poly.pdbx_seq_one_letter_code
_entity_poly.pdbx_strand_id
1 'polypeptide(L)'
;FGRPDDRQRCQRAQLALKPLANGLLADPPGATIGFELIAPTLLSEARKLDFVNGYENDVLNQLSHYRAAKLASLPGGIINRFVTVAFSVEMAGPDELRLLDIDHLQEANGSVGHSPSATAYFALHVRPGDPRALTYLQQVVTDGGGVPDVAPFDVFELAWTLWNLSLLEALDQDTLALCQPHLDFLQRAWQPGTGIGHALGYTPKDGDDTGLVFEVLTHFRREADLAAVLSYEEDDHYRCYELEANPSISTNIHILGALRKGGLPANHPTVRKVLRYLARVQTIRLFWFDKWHASPYYPTAHLVIIAAGYADNLVDNAVYWILETQNQDGSWGYYNPTAEETAYCLQALVLWKRSGHAVPDDVLRRGAVWLAAHQDDPLPPLWIGKCLYCPVWVVRSAILSALMLVGQG
;
A
#
# COMPACT_ATOMS: atom_id res chain seq x y z
N PHE A 1 9.66 12.22 32.31
CA PHE A 1 8.63 11.70 31.37
C PHE A 1 7.27 12.19 31.81
N GLY A 2 6.44 12.58 30.85
CA GLY A 2 5.03 12.93 31.06
C GLY A 2 4.78 14.43 31.19
N ARG A 3 4.26 15.09 30.15
CA ARG A 3 3.50 16.34 30.34
C ARG A 3 2.32 16.02 31.28
N PRO A 4 1.81 16.97 32.07
CA PRO A 4 0.68 16.73 32.97
C PRO A 4 -0.51 16.02 32.30
N ASP A 5 -0.74 16.32 31.02
CA ASP A 5 -1.83 15.75 30.22
C ASP A 5 -1.64 14.29 29.81
N ASP A 6 -0.43 13.74 29.90
CA ASP A 6 -0.14 12.37 29.43
C ASP A 6 -0.86 11.30 30.27
N ARG A 7 -1.07 11.57 31.57
CA ARG A 7 -1.88 10.70 32.43
C ARG A 7 -3.34 10.67 31.98
N GLN A 8 -3.91 11.81 31.63
CA GLN A 8 -5.29 11.90 31.14
C GLN A 8 -5.45 11.22 29.77
N ARG A 9 -4.44 11.35 28.89
CA ARG A 9 -4.40 10.62 27.61
C ARG A 9 -4.38 9.11 27.81
N CYS A 10 -3.55 8.62 28.73
CA CYS A 10 -3.49 7.21 29.12
C CYS A 10 -4.85 6.67 29.61
N GLN A 11 -5.53 7.41 30.51
CA GLN A 11 -6.84 7.01 31.01
C GLN A 11 -7.91 6.93 29.91
N ARG A 12 -7.92 7.89 28.97
CA ARG A 12 -8.84 7.85 27.82
C ARG A 12 -8.56 6.65 26.91
N ALA A 13 -7.29 6.33 26.67
CA ALA A 13 -6.90 5.18 25.86
C ALA A 13 -7.33 3.83 26.50
N GLN A 14 -7.20 3.69 27.82
CA GLN A 14 -7.69 2.50 28.54
C GLN A 14 -9.20 2.28 28.35
N LEU A 15 -9.99 3.36 28.43
CA LEU A 15 -11.43 3.29 28.22
C LEU A 15 -11.80 2.95 26.78
N ALA A 16 -11.01 3.38 25.80
CA ALA A 16 -11.24 3.11 24.38
C ALA A 16 -10.82 1.69 23.94
N LEU A 17 -9.83 1.07 24.60
CA LEU A 17 -9.27 -0.21 24.15
C LEU A 17 -10.29 -1.36 24.15
N LYS A 18 -11.19 -1.40 25.14
CA LYS A 18 -12.20 -2.47 25.27
C LYS A 18 -13.22 -2.49 24.13
N PRO A 19 -13.93 -1.40 23.79
CA PRO A 19 -14.85 -1.43 22.66
C PRO A 19 -14.14 -1.68 21.33
N LEU A 20 -12.92 -1.16 21.13
CA LEU A 20 -12.16 -1.36 19.89
C LEU A 20 -11.78 -2.83 19.66
N ALA A 21 -11.27 -3.51 20.68
CA ALA A 21 -10.85 -4.91 20.52
C ALA A 21 -12.01 -5.89 20.28
N ASN A 22 -13.23 -5.54 20.70
CA ASN A 22 -14.40 -6.36 20.41
C ASN A 22 -14.80 -6.31 18.92
N GLY A 23 -14.43 -5.24 18.21
CA GLY A 23 -14.70 -5.07 16.78
C GLY A 23 -13.60 -5.57 15.86
N LEU A 24 -12.51 -6.14 16.40
CA LEU A 24 -11.28 -6.40 15.66
C LEU A 24 -11.45 -7.34 14.44
N LEU A 25 -12.38 -8.30 14.53
CA LEU A 25 -12.65 -9.27 13.47
C LEU A 25 -13.70 -8.81 12.45
N ALA A 26 -14.24 -7.60 12.60
CA ALA A 26 -15.38 -7.13 11.81
C ALA A 26 -14.98 -6.40 10.51
N ASP A 27 -13.72 -6.01 10.34
CA ASP A 27 -13.28 -5.15 9.23
C ASP A 27 -12.93 -5.98 7.98
N PRO A 28 -13.60 -5.77 6.83
CA PRO A 28 -13.36 -6.55 5.61
C PRO A 28 -11.93 -6.54 5.04
N PRO A 29 -11.15 -5.43 5.08
CA PRO A 29 -9.75 -5.42 4.66
C PRO A 29 -8.84 -6.29 5.54
N GLY A 30 -9.30 -6.67 6.74
CA GLY A 30 -8.56 -7.50 7.67
C GLY A 30 -7.54 -6.71 8.51
N ALA A 31 -6.49 -7.41 8.95
CA ALA A 31 -5.51 -6.86 9.87
C ALA A 31 -4.37 -6.11 9.15
N THR A 32 -3.80 -5.09 9.80
CA THR A 32 -2.64 -4.34 9.30
C THR A 32 -1.37 -5.21 9.26
N ILE A 33 -0.32 -4.70 8.61
CA ILE A 33 0.95 -5.43 8.47
C ILE A 33 1.49 -5.81 9.85
N GLY A 34 1.77 -7.11 10.03
CA GLY A 34 2.38 -7.62 11.25
C GLY A 34 1.49 -7.55 12.49
N PHE A 35 0.21 -7.17 12.38
CA PHE A 35 -0.70 -6.99 13.52
C PHE A 35 -0.71 -8.20 14.47
N GLU A 36 -0.89 -9.41 13.93
CA GLU A 36 -0.94 -10.65 14.72
C GLU A 36 0.38 -10.98 15.43
N LEU A 37 1.49 -10.34 15.02
CA LEU A 37 2.82 -10.55 15.55
C LEU A 37 3.24 -9.43 16.53
N ILE A 38 2.81 -8.19 16.27
CA ILE A 38 3.14 -7.00 17.05
C ILE A 38 2.14 -6.79 18.20
N ALA A 39 0.84 -6.98 17.98
CA ALA A 39 -0.16 -6.74 19.03
C ALA A 39 0.07 -7.59 20.30
N PRO A 40 0.48 -8.88 20.22
CA PRO A 40 0.84 -9.65 21.41
C PRO A 40 2.02 -9.07 22.21
N THR A 41 3.06 -8.55 21.54
CA THR A 41 4.22 -7.98 22.23
C THR A 41 3.85 -6.67 22.93
N LEU A 42 3.09 -5.81 22.27
CA LEU A 42 2.57 -4.57 22.87
C LEU A 42 1.63 -4.84 24.05
N LEU A 43 0.76 -5.86 23.94
CA LEU A 43 -0.13 -6.25 25.02
C LEU A 43 0.66 -6.78 26.22
N SER A 44 1.71 -7.57 25.98
CA SER A 44 2.60 -8.04 27.03
C SER A 44 3.32 -6.89 27.75
N GLU A 45 3.82 -5.90 27.01
CA GLU A 45 4.46 -4.72 27.61
C GLU A 45 3.45 -3.86 28.39
N ALA A 46 2.25 -3.65 27.85
CA ALA A 46 1.19 -2.93 28.54
C ALA A 46 0.78 -3.62 29.86
N ARG A 47 0.78 -4.95 29.91
CA ARG A 47 0.54 -5.72 31.15
C ARG A 47 1.65 -5.50 32.18
N LYS A 48 2.92 -5.50 31.76
CA LYS A 48 4.08 -5.23 32.65
C LYS A 48 4.04 -3.82 33.26
N LEU A 49 3.41 -2.87 32.57
CA LEU A 49 3.25 -1.48 33.01
C LEU A 49 1.95 -1.23 33.80
N ASP A 50 1.22 -2.28 34.20
CA ASP A 50 -0.09 -2.20 34.85
C ASP A 50 -1.16 -1.39 34.06
N PHE A 51 -0.95 -1.20 32.74
CA PHE A 51 -1.81 -0.36 31.90
C PHE A 51 -3.12 -1.06 31.50
N VAL A 52 -3.12 -2.39 31.42
CA VAL A 52 -4.27 -3.23 31.02
C VAL A 52 -4.58 -4.30 32.07
N ASN A 53 -4.32 -4.02 33.36
CA ASN A 53 -4.66 -4.98 34.42
C ASN A 53 -6.17 -5.26 34.47
N GLY A 54 -6.53 -6.55 34.48
CA GLY A 54 -7.92 -7.01 34.42
C GLY A 54 -8.58 -6.93 33.03
N TYR A 55 -7.80 -6.63 31.99
CA TYR A 55 -8.26 -6.66 30.60
C TYR A 55 -8.09 -8.07 30.02
N GLU A 56 -9.21 -8.77 29.88
CA GLU A 56 -9.31 -10.05 29.18
C GLU A 56 -10.08 -9.87 27.87
N ASN A 57 -9.48 -10.31 26.77
CA ASN A 57 -10.11 -10.36 25.45
C ASN A 57 -9.60 -11.61 24.73
N ASP A 58 -10.52 -12.52 24.40
CA ASP A 58 -10.19 -13.82 23.82
C ASP A 58 -9.52 -13.69 22.45
N VAL A 59 -9.94 -12.72 21.63
CA VAL A 59 -9.34 -12.46 20.31
C VAL A 59 -7.87 -12.08 20.47
N LEU A 60 -7.57 -11.13 21.35
CA LEU A 60 -6.19 -10.69 21.61
C LEU A 60 -5.34 -11.77 22.29
N ASN A 61 -5.94 -12.61 23.13
CA ASN A 61 -5.24 -13.75 23.72
C ASN A 61 -4.87 -14.81 22.66
N GLN A 62 -5.75 -15.06 21.69
CA GLN A 62 -5.48 -15.97 20.56
C GLN A 62 -4.31 -15.50 19.68
N LEU A 63 -4.10 -14.19 19.53
CA LEU A 63 -2.98 -13.64 18.74
C LEU A 63 -1.61 -14.14 19.23
N SER A 64 -1.45 -14.40 20.53
CA SER A 64 -0.19 -14.94 21.07
C SER A 64 0.13 -16.34 20.53
N HIS A 65 -0.90 -17.17 20.31
CA HIS A 65 -0.75 -18.48 19.68
C HIS A 65 -0.43 -18.35 18.19
N TYR A 66 -1.07 -17.43 17.48
CA TYR A 66 -0.75 -17.15 16.07
C TYR A 66 0.67 -16.64 15.88
N ARG A 67 1.16 -15.75 16.77
CA ARG A 67 2.55 -15.31 16.78
C ARG A 67 3.51 -16.48 16.91
N ALA A 68 3.32 -17.36 17.89
CA ALA A 68 4.20 -18.51 18.10
C ALA A 68 4.24 -19.43 16.88
N ALA A 69 3.07 -19.71 16.27
CA ALA A 69 2.98 -20.55 15.08
C ALA A 69 3.69 -19.90 13.86
N LYS A 70 3.51 -18.60 13.65
CA LYS A 70 4.13 -17.87 12.54
C LYS A 70 5.64 -17.72 12.69
N LEU A 71 6.14 -17.50 13.91
CA LEU A 71 7.60 -17.48 14.15
C LEU A 71 8.23 -18.85 13.89
N ALA A 72 7.52 -19.95 14.20
CA ALA A 72 7.99 -21.29 13.90
C ALA A 72 8.01 -21.62 12.39
N SER A 73 7.25 -20.91 11.56
CA SER A 73 7.22 -21.07 10.10
C SER A 73 8.20 -20.17 9.34
N LEU A 74 9.03 -19.38 10.03
CA LEU A 74 10.01 -18.51 9.37
C LEU A 74 11.02 -19.33 8.55
N PRO A 75 11.27 -18.98 7.28
CA PRO A 75 12.27 -19.67 6.46
C PRO A 75 13.67 -19.56 7.08
N GLY A 76 14.29 -20.71 7.34
CA GLY A 76 15.59 -20.77 8.02
C GLY A 76 15.59 -20.32 9.49
N GLY A 77 14.44 -19.91 10.04
CA GLY A 77 14.28 -19.47 11.42
C GLY A 77 15.00 -18.17 11.78
N ILE A 78 15.47 -17.39 10.81
CA ILE A 78 16.29 -16.20 11.03
C ILE A 78 15.77 -15.00 10.22
N ILE A 79 15.63 -13.86 10.90
CA ILE A 79 15.20 -12.56 10.36
C ILE A 79 16.45 -11.72 10.06
N ASN A 80 16.54 -11.26 8.81
CA ASN A 80 17.58 -10.37 8.31
C ASN A 80 16.99 -9.45 7.24
N ARG A 81 17.80 -8.54 6.67
CA ARG A 81 17.31 -7.56 5.68
C ARG A 81 16.78 -8.15 4.36
N PHE A 82 17.02 -9.44 4.08
CA PHE A 82 16.56 -10.08 2.85
C PHE A 82 15.12 -10.62 2.94
N VAL A 83 14.50 -10.57 4.13
CA VAL A 83 13.12 -11.00 4.34
C VAL A 83 12.26 -9.86 4.83
N THR A 84 11.03 -9.78 4.33
CA THR A 84 10.07 -8.70 4.64
C THR A 84 9.73 -8.57 6.12
N VAL A 85 9.87 -9.67 6.87
CA VAL A 85 9.65 -9.73 8.33
C VAL A 85 10.54 -8.72 9.07
N ALA A 86 11.71 -8.34 8.52
CA ALA A 86 12.55 -7.30 9.10
C ALA A 86 11.85 -5.94 9.22
N PHE A 87 10.90 -5.61 8.34
CA PHE A 87 10.06 -4.40 8.43
C PHE A 87 9.29 -4.31 9.75
N SER A 88 9.00 -5.46 10.37
CA SER A 88 8.23 -5.58 11.62
C SER A 88 9.02 -6.32 12.70
N VAL A 89 10.35 -6.20 12.70
CA VAL A 89 11.25 -6.97 13.59
C VAL A 89 10.95 -6.77 15.08
N GLU A 90 10.29 -5.66 15.46
CA GLU A 90 9.81 -5.42 16.82
C GLU A 90 8.82 -6.50 17.31
N MET A 91 8.26 -7.30 16.39
CA MET A 91 7.49 -8.50 16.70
C MET A 91 8.28 -9.56 17.46
N ALA A 92 9.62 -9.56 17.36
CA ALA A 92 10.48 -10.50 18.08
C ALA A 92 10.41 -10.27 19.59
N GLY A 93 10.00 -9.07 20.03
CA GLY A 93 9.88 -8.76 21.46
C GLY A 93 11.23 -8.88 22.18
N PRO A 94 11.26 -8.83 23.52
CA PRO A 94 12.48 -9.03 24.28
C PRO A 94 12.91 -10.51 24.36
N ASP A 95 12.06 -11.44 23.96
CA ASP A 95 12.15 -12.88 24.22
C ASP A 95 12.66 -13.72 23.04
N GLU A 96 12.55 -13.23 21.80
CA GLU A 96 12.94 -14.00 20.59
C GLU A 96 14.09 -13.35 19.81
N LEU A 97 15.00 -12.64 20.49
CA LEU A 97 16.19 -12.03 19.88
C LEU A 97 17.09 -13.03 19.14
N ARG A 98 17.04 -14.31 19.52
CA ARG A 98 17.76 -15.41 18.86
C ARG A 98 17.34 -15.63 17.40
N LEU A 99 16.16 -15.13 17.01
CA LEU A 99 15.67 -15.21 15.64
C LEU A 99 16.28 -14.13 14.76
N LEU A 100 17.14 -13.24 15.27
CA LEU A 100 17.68 -12.12 14.52
C LEU A 100 19.11 -12.39 14.07
N ASP A 101 19.39 -12.22 12.77
CA ASP A 101 20.76 -12.05 12.28
C ASP A 101 21.19 -10.60 12.51
N ILE A 102 21.68 -10.34 13.72
CA ILE A 102 21.99 -8.98 14.19
C ILE A 102 22.95 -8.25 13.23
N ASP A 103 23.90 -8.98 12.63
CA ASP A 103 24.93 -8.39 11.78
C ASP A 103 24.44 -8.07 10.36
N HIS A 104 23.31 -8.65 9.93
CA HIS A 104 22.72 -8.45 8.61
C HIS A 104 21.29 -7.87 8.66
N LEU A 105 20.86 -7.33 9.80
CA LEU A 105 19.52 -6.79 9.97
C LEU A 105 19.37 -5.34 9.45
N GLN A 106 20.44 -4.54 9.50
CA GLN A 106 20.42 -3.16 9.04
C GLN A 106 20.63 -3.03 7.52
N GLU A 107 19.93 -2.07 6.94
CA GLU A 107 20.18 -1.56 5.59
C GLU A 107 21.40 -0.61 5.57
N ALA A 108 21.80 -0.19 4.36
CA ALA A 108 22.95 0.70 4.18
C ALA A 108 22.78 2.04 4.92
N ASN A 109 21.56 2.59 4.94
CA ASN A 109 21.23 3.85 5.63
C ASN A 109 21.17 3.74 7.17
N GLY A 110 21.37 2.54 7.75
CA GLY A 110 21.32 2.32 9.19
C GLY A 110 19.92 1.97 9.74
N SER A 111 18.88 2.03 8.92
CA SER A 111 17.56 1.55 9.29
C SER A 111 17.49 0.03 9.33
N VAL A 112 16.44 -0.49 9.97
CA VAL A 112 16.00 -1.88 9.79
C VAL A 112 14.75 -1.87 8.92
N GLY A 113 14.86 -2.46 7.72
CA GLY A 113 13.77 -2.56 6.75
C GLY A 113 13.11 -1.22 6.40
N HIS A 114 13.85 -0.11 6.42
CA HIS A 114 13.29 1.24 6.20
C HIS A 114 12.13 1.61 7.15
N SER A 115 11.97 0.93 8.27
CA SER A 115 10.91 1.24 9.23
C SER A 115 11.46 1.93 10.48
N PRO A 116 10.94 3.13 10.82
CA PRO A 116 11.33 3.83 12.04
C PRO A 116 11.06 3.03 13.32
N SER A 117 9.91 2.34 13.45
CA SER A 117 9.64 1.56 14.67
C SER A 117 10.52 0.31 14.79
N ALA A 118 10.81 -0.37 13.69
CA ALA A 118 11.76 -1.49 13.66
C ALA A 118 13.18 -1.03 14.05
N THR A 119 13.58 0.13 13.53
CA THR A 119 14.89 0.73 13.83
C THR A 119 14.99 1.21 15.28
N ALA A 120 13.91 1.77 15.83
CA ALA A 120 13.84 2.15 17.24
C ALA A 120 13.91 0.92 18.16
N TYR A 121 13.19 -0.15 17.84
CA TYR A 121 13.31 -1.42 18.55
C TYR A 121 14.75 -1.97 18.47
N PHE A 122 15.37 -1.94 17.30
CA PHE A 122 16.77 -2.36 17.12
C PHE A 122 17.72 -1.57 18.01
N ALA A 123 17.64 -0.24 18.00
CA ALA A 123 18.48 0.65 18.79
C ALA A 123 18.20 0.59 20.30
N LEU A 124 17.09 0.00 20.72
CA LEU A 124 16.70 -0.12 22.13
C LEU A 124 16.98 -1.51 22.71
N HIS A 125 16.70 -2.57 21.95
CA HIS A 125 16.68 -3.95 22.44
C HIS A 125 17.69 -4.88 21.78
N VAL A 126 18.13 -4.60 20.54
CA VAL A 126 19.01 -5.49 19.77
C VAL A 126 20.46 -5.02 19.84
N ARG A 127 20.72 -3.76 19.46
CA ARG A 127 21.98 -3.04 19.68
C ARG A 127 21.70 -1.71 20.37
N PRO A 128 21.64 -1.69 21.72
CA PRO A 128 21.41 -0.47 22.49
C PRO A 128 22.35 0.67 22.08
N GLY A 129 21.78 1.77 21.61
CA GLY A 129 22.53 2.98 21.25
C GLY A 129 23.30 2.91 19.92
N ASP A 130 22.92 2.01 19.00
CA ASP A 130 23.56 1.91 17.68
C ASP A 130 23.55 3.28 16.95
N PRO A 131 24.73 3.84 16.61
CA PRO A 131 24.82 5.20 16.09
C PRO A 131 24.21 5.36 14.69
N ARG A 132 24.22 4.31 13.87
CA ARG A 132 23.64 4.35 12.52
C ARG A 132 22.12 4.34 12.59
N ALA A 133 21.55 3.51 13.45
CA ALA A 133 20.11 3.48 13.73
C ALA A 133 19.62 4.82 14.29
N LEU A 134 20.35 5.40 15.26
CA LEU A 134 20.01 6.70 15.83
C LEU A 134 20.11 7.84 14.80
N THR A 135 21.12 7.81 13.93
CA THR A 135 21.28 8.79 12.85
C THR A 135 20.11 8.71 11.87
N TYR A 136 19.73 7.51 11.46
CA TYR A 136 18.54 7.31 10.63
C TYR A 136 17.27 7.84 11.30
N LEU A 137 17.04 7.51 12.57
CA LEU A 137 15.86 7.99 13.31
C LEU A 137 15.82 9.52 13.39
N GLN A 138 16.96 10.17 13.61
CA GLN A 138 17.05 11.63 13.61
C GLN A 138 16.72 12.26 12.24
N GLN A 139 17.03 11.56 11.14
CA GLN A 139 16.78 12.05 9.79
C GLN A 139 15.30 11.94 9.37
N VAL A 140 14.54 10.99 9.92
CA VAL A 140 13.14 10.73 9.54
C VAL A 140 12.11 11.38 10.48
N VAL A 141 12.56 11.95 11.60
CA VAL A 141 11.70 12.72 12.49
C VAL A 141 11.26 14.01 11.80
N THR A 142 9.96 14.27 11.79
CA THR A 142 9.37 15.50 11.26
C THR A 142 9.55 16.66 12.23
N ASP A 143 9.39 17.89 11.76
CA ASP A 143 9.45 19.10 12.60
C ASP A 143 8.48 19.05 13.80
N GLY A 144 7.37 18.32 13.66
CA GLY A 144 6.38 18.08 14.72
C GLY A 144 6.74 16.98 15.72
N GLY A 145 7.88 16.30 15.54
CA GLY A 145 8.33 15.17 16.35
C GLY A 145 7.69 13.82 15.99
N GLY A 146 6.89 13.76 14.91
CA GLY A 146 6.33 12.52 14.38
C GLY A 146 7.33 11.77 13.51
N VAL A 147 7.05 10.51 13.21
CA VAL A 147 7.82 9.68 12.27
C VAL A 147 6.86 8.97 11.32
N PRO A 148 7.24 8.71 10.06
CA PRO A 148 6.43 7.94 9.13
C PRO A 148 6.43 6.45 9.48
N ASP A 149 5.51 5.68 8.88
CA ASP A 149 5.47 4.21 9.00
C ASP A 149 6.68 3.55 8.28
N VAL A 150 7.09 4.15 7.16
CA VAL A 150 8.20 3.74 6.30
C VAL A 150 8.94 4.96 5.76
N ALA A 151 10.28 4.92 5.73
CA ALA A 151 11.12 5.91 5.08
C ALA A 151 12.53 5.37 4.79
N PRO A 152 13.14 5.66 3.63
CA PRO A 152 12.52 6.29 2.45
C PRO A 152 11.49 5.38 1.77
N PHE A 153 10.60 5.97 0.99
CA PHE A 153 9.64 5.28 0.11
C PHE A 153 9.59 5.94 -1.29
N ASP A 154 10.77 6.38 -1.73
CA ASP A 154 10.99 7.27 -2.86
C ASP A 154 10.66 6.65 -4.23
N VAL A 155 10.79 5.33 -4.38
CA VAL A 155 10.37 4.65 -5.62
C VAL A 155 8.85 4.64 -5.72
N PHE A 156 8.17 4.16 -4.67
CA PHE A 156 6.72 4.06 -4.65
C PHE A 156 6.06 5.42 -4.92
N GLU A 157 6.48 6.46 -4.20
CA GLU A 157 5.84 7.78 -4.29
C GLU A 157 5.97 8.38 -5.69
N LEU A 158 7.17 8.28 -6.28
CA LEU A 158 7.44 8.76 -7.62
C LEU A 158 6.70 7.95 -8.68
N ALA A 159 6.69 6.62 -8.55
CA ALA A 159 6.06 5.73 -9.50
C ALA A 159 4.55 5.95 -9.56
N TRP A 160 3.87 5.99 -8.41
CA TRP A 160 2.42 6.26 -8.37
C TRP A 160 2.07 7.66 -8.84
N THR A 161 2.89 8.66 -8.51
CA THR A 161 2.70 10.03 -9.00
C THR A 161 2.78 10.08 -10.52
N LEU A 162 3.81 9.48 -11.11
CA LEU A 162 3.98 9.41 -12.56
C LEU A 162 2.91 8.54 -13.23
N TRP A 163 2.44 7.48 -12.58
CA TRP A 163 1.35 6.65 -13.08
C TRP A 163 0.05 7.45 -13.19
N ASN A 164 -0.32 8.21 -12.16
CA ASN A 164 -1.49 9.09 -12.20
C ASN A 164 -1.39 10.15 -13.32
N LEU A 165 -0.21 10.73 -13.54
CA LEU A 165 0.03 11.67 -14.64
C LEU A 165 -0.05 10.98 -16.01
N SER A 166 0.38 9.72 -16.11
CA SER A 166 0.35 8.92 -17.35
C SER A 166 -1.06 8.58 -17.82
N LEU A 167 -2.09 8.78 -16.99
CA LEU A 167 -3.48 8.59 -17.37
C LEU A 167 -4.01 9.70 -18.30
N LEU A 168 -3.34 10.86 -18.33
CA LEU A 168 -3.69 12.00 -19.17
C LEU A 168 -3.33 11.73 -20.64
N GLU A 169 -4.10 12.28 -21.58
CA GLU A 169 -3.86 12.04 -23.02
C GLU A 169 -2.54 12.62 -23.51
N ALA A 170 -2.16 13.77 -22.97
CA ALA A 170 -0.91 14.43 -23.27
C ALA A 170 -0.45 15.27 -22.07
N LEU A 171 0.85 15.20 -21.79
CA LEU A 171 1.55 16.16 -20.95
C LEU A 171 2.21 17.21 -21.86
N ASP A 172 2.14 18.47 -21.48
CA ASP A 172 2.92 19.51 -22.16
C ASP A 172 4.44 19.30 -21.95
N GLN A 173 5.24 20.00 -22.75
CA GLN A 173 6.70 19.83 -22.75
C GLN A 173 7.32 20.20 -21.40
N ASP A 174 6.79 21.21 -20.72
CA ASP A 174 7.32 21.67 -19.44
C ASP A 174 7.06 20.62 -18.35
N THR A 175 5.86 20.07 -18.29
CA THR A 175 5.48 18.99 -17.37
C THR A 175 6.29 17.72 -17.65
N LEU A 176 6.47 17.36 -18.92
CA LEU A 176 7.31 16.22 -19.30
C LEU A 176 8.77 16.43 -18.91
N ALA A 177 9.29 17.66 -19.02
CA ALA A 177 10.63 18.01 -18.57
C ALA A 177 10.78 17.86 -17.05
N LEU A 178 9.77 18.27 -16.27
CA LEU A 178 9.73 18.06 -14.82
C LEU A 178 9.70 16.57 -14.44
N CYS A 179 9.12 15.70 -15.28
CA CYS A 179 9.11 14.26 -15.06
C CYS A 179 10.47 13.58 -15.30
N GLN A 180 11.36 14.14 -16.14
CA GLN A 180 12.58 13.46 -16.58
C GLN A 180 13.50 13.03 -15.42
N PRO A 181 13.83 13.89 -14.42
CA PRO A 181 14.71 13.48 -13.33
C PRO A 181 14.16 12.31 -12.50
N HIS A 182 12.82 12.23 -12.38
CA HIS A 182 12.14 11.16 -11.66
C HIS A 182 12.12 9.86 -12.46
N LEU A 183 11.91 9.94 -13.77
CA LEU A 183 12.03 8.79 -14.68
C LEU A 183 13.47 8.25 -14.69
N ASP A 184 14.47 9.13 -14.72
CA ASP A 184 15.88 8.75 -14.66
C ASP A 184 16.26 8.14 -13.30
N PHE A 185 15.58 8.53 -12.21
CA PHE A 185 15.72 7.87 -10.92
C PHE A 185 15.15 6.45 -10.95
N LEU A 186 13.89 6.28 -11.38
CA LEU A 186 13.23 4.97 -11.46
C LEU A 186 13.99 4.00 -12.36
N GLN A 187 14.45 4.46 -13.53
CA GLN A 187 15.21 3.65 -14.46
C GLN A 187 16.57 3.21 -13.88
N ARG A 188 17.24 4.06 -13.10
CA ARG A 188 18.49 3.68 -12.41
C ARG A 188 18.26 2.73 -11.24
N ALA A 189 17.10 2.81 -10.60
CA ALA A 189 16.73 1.96 -9.48
C ALA A 189 16.27 0.55 -9.92
N TRP A 190 15.85 0.42 -11.18
CA TRP A 190 15.43 -0.85 -11.78
C TRP A 190 16.56 -1.87 -11.84
N GLN A 191 16.29 -3.10 -11.41
CA GLN A 191 17.23 -4.22 -11.48
C GLN A 191 16.76 -5.25 -12.53
N PRO A 192 17.56 -5.52 -13.57
CA PRO A 192 17.17 -6.48 -14.60
C PRO A 192 16.86 -7.87 -14.04
N GLY A 193 15.73 -8.45 -14.45
CA GLY A 193 15.28 -9.78 -14.04
C GLY A 193 14.66 -9.88 -12.65
N THR A 194 14.77 -8.86 -11.79
CA THR A 194 14.19 -8.86 -10.43
C THR A 194 13.27 -7.67 -10.15
N GLY A 195 13.44 -6.57 -10.89
CA GLY A 195 12.59 -5.39 -10.80
C GLY A 195 13.03 -4.42 -9.72
N ILE A 196 12.09 -3.96 -8.91
CA ILE A 196 12.29 -2.88 -7.95
C ILE A 196 11.43 -3.11 -6.70
N GLY A 197 11.65 -2.34 -5.64
CA GLY A 197 10.73 -2.28 -4.49
C GLY A 197 10.51 -0.84 -4.08
N HIS A 198 9.76 -0.61 -3.00
CA HIS A 198 9.29 0.73 -2.60
C HIS A 198 10.36 1.83 -2.42
N ALA A 199 11.64 1.47 -2.30
CA ALA A 199 12.74 2.42 -2.24
C ALA A 199 14.06 1.89 -2.84
N LEU A 200 14.91 2.81 -3.32
CA LEU A 200 16.20 2.46 -3.95
C LEU A 200 17.11 1.63 -3.04
N GLY A 201 17.15 1.98 -1.75
CA GLY A 201 18.01 1.34 -0.75
C GLY A 201 17.40 0.13 -0.04
N TYR A 202 16.16 -0.25 -0.36
CA TYR A 202 15.49 -1.37 0.29
C TYR A 202 15.90 -2.68 -0.36
N THR A 203 16.32 -3.65 0.45
CA THR A 203 16.88 -4.90 -0.08
C THR A 203 15.82 -5.76 -0.78
N PRO A 204 14.66 -6.08 -0.17
CA PRO A 204 13.60 -6.83 -0.85
C PRO A 204 13.01 -6.07 -2.04
N LYS A 205 12.59 -6.82 -3.04
CA LYS A 205 11.85 -6.34 -4.22
C LYS A 205 10.45 -6.93 -4.17
N ASP A 206 9.51 -6.31 -4.87
CA ASP A 206 8.12 -6.74 -4.88
C ASP A 206 7.43 -6.57 -6.23
N GLY A 207 6.44 -7.42 -6.45
CA GLY A 207 5.68 -7.46 -7.69
C GLY A 207 4.78 -6.25 -7.90
N ASP A 208 4.42 -5.52 -6.85
CA ASP A 208 3.51 -4.37 -6.94
C ASP A 208 4.23 -3.15 -7.54
N ASP A 209 5.31 -2.73 -6.88
CA ASP A 209 6.20 -1.68 -7.35
C ASP A 209 6.82 -2.07 -8.71
N THR A 210 7.25 -3.32 -8.89
CA THR A 210 7.80 -3.79 -10.17
C THR A 210 6.78 -3.69 -11.31
N GLY A 211 5.55 -4.14 -11.09
CA GLY A 211 4.49 -4.05 -12.11
C GLY A 211 4.18 -2.61 -12.49
N LEU A 212 3.96 -1.75 -11.50
CA LEU A 212 3.59 -0.36 -11.76
C LEU A 212 4.75 0.46 -12.35
N VAL A 213 5.97 0.30 -11.85
CA VAL A 213 7.15 0.97 -12.41
C VAL A 213 7.42 0.52 -13.84
N PHE A 214 7.23 -0.77 -14.16
CA PHE A 214 7.33 -1.24 -15.55
C PHE A 214 6.35 -0.50 -16.46
N GLU A 215 5.09 -0.37 -16.04
CA GLU A 215 4.07 0.36 -16.79
C GLU A 215 4.46 1.83 -16.99
N VAL A 216 4.91 2.51 -15.93
CA VAL A 216 5.36 3.92 -15.98
C VAL A 216 6.54 4.09 -16.93
N LEU A 217 7.60 3.31 -16.76
CA LEU A 217 8.79 3.39 -17.61
C LEU A 217 8.43 3.14 -19.07
N THR A 218 7.63 2.09 -19.34
CA THR A 218 7.19 1.76 -20.70
C THR A 218 6.34 2.87 -21.31
N HIS A 219 5.41 3.46 -20.54
CA HIS A 219 4.58 4.59 -20.99
C HIS A 219 5.46 5.76 -21.46
N PHE A 220 6.48 6.11 -20.69
CA PHE A 220 7.42 7.19 -21.00
C PHE A 220 8.59 6.77 -21.91
N ARG A 221 8.47 5.63 -22.60
CA ARG A 221 9.45 5.10 -23.56
C ARG A 221 10.84 4.90 -22.95
N ARG A 222 10.88 4.51 -21.69
CA ARG A 222 12.09 4.05 -20.98
C ARG A 222 12.18 2.53 -21.03
N GLU A 223 13.39 2.02 -20.87
CA GLU A 223 13.66 0.59 -20.89
C GLU A 223 13.40 -0.03 -19.52
N ALA A 224 12.64 -1.13 -19.52
CA ALA A 224 12.45 -2.05 -18.40
C ALA A 224 12.19 -3.44 -19.00
N ASP A 225 12.77 -4.49 -18.42
CA ASP A 225 12.60 -5.85 -18.93
C ASP A 225 11.32 -6.50 -18.36
N LEU A 226 10.49 -7.05 -19.24
CA LEU A 226 9.29 -7.76 -18.83
C LEU A 226 9.62 -9.03 -18.01
N ALA A 227 10.85 -9.56 -18.14
CA ALA A 227 11.30 -10.73 -17.38
C ALA A 227 11.28 -10.48 -15.86
N ALA A 228 11.61 -9.28 -15.39
CA ALA A 228 11.46 -8.89 -13.99
C ALA A 228 10.01 -9.00 -13.51
N VAL A 229 9.03 -8.52 -14.28
CA VAL A 229 7.60 -8.65 -13.95
C VAL A 229 7.20 -10.12 -13.89
N LEU A 230 7.65 -10.91 -14.86
CA LEU A 230 7.34 -12.35 -14.94
C LEU A 230 7.98 -13.17 -13.82
N SER A 231 9.03 -12.67 -13.15
CA SER A 231 9.71 -13.37 -12.05
C SER A 231 8.85 -13.54 -10.79
N TYR A 232 7.73 -12.81 -10.69
CA TYR A 232 6.77 -12.88 -9.59
C TYR A 232 5.63 -13.88 -9.84
N GLU A 233 5.70 -14.65 -10.94
CA GLU A 233 4.67 -15.63 -11.31
C GLU A 233 4.61 -16.80 -10.32
N GLU A 234 3.40 -17.09 -9.83
CA GLU A 234 3.06 -18.29 -9.07
C GLU A 234 2.09 -19.16 -9.89
N ASP A 235 1.65 -20.29 -9.33
CA ASP A 235 0.79 -21.25 -10.03
C ASP A 235 -0.50 -20.62 -10.61
N ASP A 236 -1.19 -19.80 -9.81
CA ASP A 236 -2.50 -19.24 -10.16
C ASP A 236 -2.60 -17.71 -10.09
N HIS A 237 -1.57 -17.02 -9.63
CA HIS A 237 -1.51 -15.56 -9.50
C HIS A 237 -0.06 -15.08 -9.61
N TYR A 238 0.16 -13.79 -9.36
CA TYR A 238 1.47 -13.22 -9.13
C TYR A 238 1.60 -12.71 -7.70
N ARG A 239 2.73 -13.02 -7.06
CA ARG A 239 2.97 -12.61 -5.68
C ARG A 239 3.44 -11.17 -5.57
N CYS A 240 3.17 -10.53 -4.43
CA CYS A 240 3.83 -9.27 -4.08
C CYS A 240 5.24 -9.56 -3.55
N TYR A 241 5.37 -10.38 -2.51
CA TYR A 241 6.65 -10.80 -1.94
C TYR A 241 6.76 -12.33 -1.89
N GLU A 242 7.98 -12.86 -1.91
CA GLU A 242 8.28 -14.32 -1.82
C GLU A 242 7.58 -15.02 -0.64
N LEU A 243 7.41 -14.33 0.50
CA LEU A 243 6.93 -14.89 1.76
C LEU A 243 5.65 -14.20 2.25
N GLU A 244 4.74 -13.89 1.34
CA GLU A 244 3.47 -13.27 1.72
C GLU A 244 2.45 -14.27 2.26
N ALA A 245 1.69 -13.86 3.28
CA ALA A 245 0.67 -14.70 3.89
C ALA A 245 -0.58 -14.86 3.00
N ASN A 246 -0.96 -13.79 2.32
CA ASN A 246 -2.11 -13.73 1.42
C ASN A 246 -1.68 -12.99 0.14
N PRO A 247 -2.13 -13.44 -1.05
CA PRO A 247 -1.90 -12.73 -2.30
C PRO A 247 -2.45 -11.30 -2.28
N SER A 248 -1.76 -10.35 -2.93
CA SER A 248 -2.31 -9.01 -3.18
C SER A 248 -3.13 -8.98 -4.47
N ILE A 249 -4.28 -8.34 -4.40
CA ILE A 249 -5.14 -8.09 -5.55
C ILE A 249 -4.59 -6.90 -6.36
N SER A 250 -4.16 -5.81 -5.73
CA SER A 250 -3.54 -4.67 -6.42
C SER A 250 -2.26 -5.05 -7.16
N THR A 251 -1.43 -5.94 -6.59
CA THR A 251 -0.25 -6.47 -7.30
C THR A 251 -0.63 -7.17 -8.59
N ASN A 252 -1.65 -8.02 -8.57
CA ASN A 252 -2.12 -8.69 -9.78
C ASN A 252 -2.73 -7.69 -10.77
N ILE A 253 -3.35 -6.61 -10.30
CA ILE A 253 -3.86 -5.53 -11.14
C ILE A 253 -2.70 -4.77 -11.82
N HIS A 254 -1.67 -4.35 -11.08
CA HIS A 254 -0.52 -3.66 -11.66
C HIS A 254 0.30 -4.55 -12.59
N ILE A 255 0.39 -5.85 -12.31
CA ILE A 255 0.98 -6.82 -13.22
C ILE A 255 0.15 -6.97 -14.49
N LEU A 256 -1.19 -6.94 -14.42
CA LEU A 256 -2.03 -6.88 -15.62
C LEU A 256 -1.73 -5.63 -16.45
N GLY A 257 -1.54 -4.48 -15.80
CA GLY A 257 -1.11 -3.22 -16.42
C GLY A 257 0.22 -3.37 -17.14
N ALA A 258 1.22 -3.93 -16.45
CA ALA A 258 2.53 -4.22 -17.01
C ALA A 258 2.48 -5.17 -18.22
N LEU A 259 1.73 -6.27 -18.13
CA LEU A 259 1.58 -7.24 -19.22
C LEU A 259 0.90 -6.58 -20.45
N ARG A 260 -0.15 -5.77 -20.23
CA ARG A 260 -0.81 -5.01 -21.28
C ARG A 260 0.16 -4.03 -21.94
N LYS A 261 0.92 -3.26 -21.16
CA LYS A 261 1.93 -2.31 -21.68
C LYS A 261 3.10 -3.00 -22.37
N GLY A 262 3.46 -4.20 -21.92
CA GLY A 262 4.42 -5.09 -22.58
C GLY A 262 3.94 -5.67 -23.91
N GLY A 263 2.70 -5.35 -24.33
CA GLY A 263 2.16 -5.74 -25.63
C GLY A 263 1.52 -7.12 -25.67
N LEU A 264 1.28 -7.75 -24.52
CA LEU A 264 0.65 -9.07 -24.49
C LEU A 264 -0.86 -8.95 -24.76
N PRO A 265 -1.44 -9.76 -25.66
CA PRO A 265 -2.88 -9.74 -25.92
C PRO A 265 -3.67 -10.39 -24.77
N ALA A 266 -4.95 -10.04 -24.64
CA ALA A 266 -5.82 -10.55 -23.57
C ALA A 266 -5.96 -12.08 -23.53
N ASN A 267 -5.74 -12.77 -24.65
CA ASN A 267 -5.77 -14.22 -24.74
C ASN A 267 -4.44 -14.91 -24.41
N HIS A 268 -3.36 -14.15 -24.16
CA HIS A 268 -2.07 -14.69 -23.76
C HIS A 268 -2.20 -15.52 -22.47
N PRO A 269 -1.55 -16.69 -22.33
CA PRO A 269 -1.69 -17.55 -21.16
C PRO A 269 -1.43 -16.83 -19.82
N THR A 270 -0.40 -16.00 -19.78
CA THR A 270 -0.05 -15.19 -18.60
C THR A 270 -1.13 -14.17 -18.24
N VAL A 271 -1.69 -13.48 -19.22
CA VAL A 271 -2.78 -12.52 -19.00
C VAL A 271 -4.03 -13.25 -18.53
N ARG A 272 -4.38 -14.38 -19.16
CA ARG A 272 -5.51 -15.20 -18.75
C ARG A 272 -5.35 -15.79 -17.35
N LYS A 273 -4.13 -16.01 -16.85
CA LYS A 273 -3.89 -16.39 -15.46
C LYS A 273 -4.36 -15.27 -14.53
N VAL A 274 -3.84 -14.06 -14.73
CA VAL A 274 -4.18 -12.88 -13.91
C VAL A 274 -5.68 -12.58 -13.98
N LEU A 275 -6.29 -12.57 -15.17
CA LEU A 275 -7.73 -12.32 -15.32
C LEU A 275 -8.60 -13.37 -14.60
N ARG A 276 -8.20 -14.65 -14.63
CA ARG A 276 -8.91 -15.71 -13.90
C ARG A 276 -8.77 -15.55 -12.39
N TYR A 277 -7.59 -15.19 -11.92
CA TYR A 277 -7.36 -14.89 -10.51
C TYR A 277 -8.27 -13.74 -10.04
N LEU A 278 -8.23 -12.60 -10.74
CA LEU A 278 -9.02 -11.42 -10.40
C LEU A 278 -10.53 -11.69 -10.44
N ALA A 279 -11.02 -12.48 -11.41
CA ALA A 279 -12.42 -12.89 -11.46
C ALA A 279 -12.83 -13.77 -10.26
N ARG A 280 -11.93 -14.64 -9.78
CA ARG A 280 -12.20 -15.56 -8.66
C ARG A 280 -12.29 -14.83 -7.32
N VAL A 281 -11.48 -13.79 -7.13
CA VAL A 281 -11.36 -13.05 -5.85
C VAL A 281 -12.25 -11.81 -5.78
N GLN A 282 -13.13 -11.62 -6.76
CA GLN A 282 -14.08 -10.51 -6.77
C GLN A 282 -15.09 -10.63 -5.62
N THR A 283 -15.23 -9.56 -4.85
CA THR A 283 -16.14 -9.46 -3.71
C THR A 283 -17.56 -9.24 -4.22
N ILE A 284 -18.46 -10.15 -3.84
CA ILE A 284 -19.89 -10.15 -4.23
C ILE A 284 -20.15 -9.94 -5.73
N ARG A 285 -19.16 -10.27 -6.59
CA ARG A 285 -19.17 -10.04 -8.05
C ARG A 285 -19.29 -8.57 -8.50
N LEU A 286 -18.93 -7.63 -7.64
CA LEU A 286 -19.03 -6.20 -7.91
C LEU A 286 -17.69 -5.48 -7.80
N PHE A 287 -16.93 -5.70 -6.73
CA PHE A 287 -15.72 -4.90 -6.45
C PHE A 287 -14.62 -5.76 -5.81
N TRP A 288 -13.47 -5.16 -5.48
CA TRP A 288 -12.35 -5.85 -4.83
C TRP A 288 -11.89 -5.12 -3.57
N PHE A 289 -11.36 -5.88 -2.62
CA PHE A 289 -10.53 -5.36 -1.54
C PHE A 289 -9.07 -5.70 -1.81
N ASP A 290 -8.14 -4.95 -1.25
CA ASP A 290 -6.73 -5.30 -1.26
C ASP A 290 -6.14 -5.13 0.14
N LYS A 291 -5.06 -5.86 0.43
CA LYS A 291 -4.40 -5.84 1.74
C LYS A 291 -3.51 -4.60 1.96
N TRP A 292 -3.23 -3.80 0.92
CA TRP A 292 -2.42 -2.59 0.98
C TRP A 292 -3.24 -1.31 1.08
N HIS A 293 -4.56 -1.38 0.89
CA HIS A 293 -5.44 -0.21 0.91
C HIS A 293 -6.81 -0.52 1.51
N ALA A 294 -7.26 0.29 2.47
CA ALA A 294 -8.50 0.09 3.21
C ALA A 294 -9.76 0.34 2.36
N SER A 295 -9.66 1.17 1.33
CA SER A 295 -10.78 1.42 0.42
C SER A 295 -10.85 0.38 -0.71
N PRO A 296 -12.03 -0.22 -0.97
CA PRO A 296 -12.27 -1.02 -2.17
C PRO A 296 -12.29 -0.20 -3.47
N TYR A 297 -12.46 1.13 -3.39
CA TYR A 297 -12.41 1.97 -4.59
C TYR A 297 -11.01 1.99 -5.22
N TYR A 298 -9.95 1.85 -4.43
CA TYR A 298 -8.57 1.81 -4.93
C TYR A 298 -8.32 0.64 -5.91
N PRO A 299 -8.39 -0.65 -5.49
CA PRO A 299 -8.13 -1.75 -6.42
C PRO A 299 -9.20 -1.83 -7.51
N THR A 300 -10.46 -1.49 -7.20
CA THR A 300 -11.55 -1.55 -8.17
C THR A 300 -11.35 -0.53 -9.30
N ALA A 301 -11.02 0.72 -8.97
CA ALA A 301 -10.75 1.75 -9.97
C ALA A 301 -9.52 1.42 -10.80
N HIS A 302 -8.41 1.03 -10.17
CA HIS A 302 -7.19 0.64 -10.88
C HIS A 302 -7.44 -0.51 -11.87
N LEU A 303 -8.24 -1.50 -11.49
CA LEU A 303 -8.61 -2.59 -12.39
C LEU A 303 -9.49 -2.11 -13.55
N VAL A 304 -10.47 -1.23 -13.31
CA VAL A 304 -11.27 -0.62 -14.40
C VAL A 304 -10.36 0.12 -15.38
N ILE A 305 -9.43 0.94 -14.87
CA ILE A 305 -8.46 1.72 -15.66
C ILE A 305 -7.63 0.78 -16.56
N ILE A 306 -7.10 -0.30 -15.99
CA ILE A 306 -6.21 -1.24 -16.69
C ILE A 306 -6.98 -2.19 -17.61
N ALA A 307 -8.22 -2.57 -17.29
CA ALA A 307 -9.02 -3.50 -18.07
C ALA A 307 -9.82 -2.84 -19.20
N ALA A 308 -10.09 -1.53 -19.13
CA ALA A 308 -10.87 -0.80 -20.13
C ALA A 308 -10.30 -0.96 -21.55
N GLY A 309 -11.13 -1.46 -22.48
CA GLY A 309 -10.78 -1.78 -23.86
C GLY A 309 -9.86 -3.00 -24.02
N TYR A 310 -9.73 -3.83 -22.99
CA TYR A 310 -8.81 -4.98 -22.95
C TYR A 310 -9.46 -6.24 -22.37
N ALA A 311 -10.17 -6.11 -21.26
CA ALA A 311 -10.84 -7.19 -20.54
C ALA A 311 -12.18 -6.71 -19.93
N ASP A 312 -12.97 -5.96 -20.71
CA ASP A 312 -14.21 -5.28 -20.30
C ASP A 312 -15.16 -6.15 -19.46
N ASN A 313 -15.42 -7.38 -19.90
CA ASN A 313 -16.31 -8.32 -19.20
C ASN A 313 -15.92 -8.59 -17.73
N LEU A 314 -14.64 -8.39 -17.35
CA LEU A 314 -14.19 -8.55 -15.96
C LEU A 314 -14.70 -7.40 -15.07
N VAL A 315 -14.85 -6.20 -15.63
CA VAL A 315 -15.05 -4.95 -14.89
C VAL A 315 -16.41 -4.29 -15.11
N ASP A 316 -17.26 -4.79 -16.01
CA ASP A 316 -18.61 -4.24 -16.26
C ASP A 316 -19.42 -4.03 -14.96
N ASN A 317 -19.46 -5.07 -14.11
CA ASN A 317 -20.14 -5.01 -12.81
C ASN A 317 -19.49 -4.03 -11.83
N ALA A 318 -18.19 -3.80 -11.96
CA ALA A 318 -17.44 -2.88 -11.11
C ALA A 318 -17.70 -1.42 -11.49
N VAL A 319 -17.82 -1.14 -12.78
CA VAL A 319 -18.28 0.16 -13.25
C VAL A 319 -19.71 0.42 -12.76
N TYR A 320 -20.59 -0.57 -12.88
CA TYR A 320 -21.95 -0.46 -12.32
C TYR A 320 -21.91 -0.16 -10.82
N TRP A 321 -21.09 -0.87 -10.05
CA TRP A 321 -20.92 -0.60 -8.62
C TRP A 321 -20.44 0.83 -8.34
N ILE A 322 -19.41 1.32 -9.04
CA ILE A 322 -18.94 2.72 -8.89
C ILE A 322 -20.09 3.71 -9.19
N LEU A 323 -20.89 3.48 -10.24
CA LEU A 323 -22.00 4.37 -10.59
C LEU A 323 -23.09 4.40 -9.49
N GLU A 324 -23.45 3.24 -8.95
CA GLU A 324 -24.52 3.12 -7.95
C GLU A 324 -24.12 3.56 -6.54
N THR A 325 -22.82 3.59 -6.24
CA THR A 325 -22.33 4.01 -4.91
C THR A 325 -21.87 5.46 -4.85
N GLN A 326 -22.09 6.26 -5.90
CA GLN A 326 -21.89 7.71 -5.82
C GLN A 326 -22.86 8.32 -4.80
N ASN A 327 -22.34 9.11 -3.87
CA ASN A 327 -23.16 9.85 -2.92
C ASN A 327 -23.98 10.94 -3.62
N GLN A 328 -25.05 11.41 -2.96
CA GLN A 328 -25.93 12.46 -3.50
C GLN A 328 -25.18 13.78 -3.79
N ASP A 329 -24.11 14.07 -3.07
CA ASP A 329 -23.26 15.25 -3.26
C ASP A 329 -22.21 15.08 -4.36
N GLY A 330 -22.12 13.89 -4.97
CA GLY A 330 -21.17 13.56 -6.03
C GLY A 330 -19.92 12.83 -5.57
N SER A 331 -19.66 12.74 -4.27
CA SER A 331 -18.47 12.10 -3.72
C SER A 331 -18.53 10.58 -3.78
N TRP A 332 -17.36 9.95 -3.60
CA TRP A 332 -17.24 8.55 -3.21
C TRP A 332 -16.44 8.42 -1.92
N GLY A 333 -16.74 7.37 -1.18
CA GLY A 333 -15.99 6.98 0.01
C GLY A 333 -16.61 5.77 0.69
N TYR A 334 -15.77 4.82 1.11
CA TYR A 334 -16.25 3.53 1.63
C TYR A 334 -16.71 3.63 3.09
N TYR A 335 -15.93 4.32 3.92
CA TYR A 335 -16.29 4.61 5.30
C TYR A 335 -16.89 6.01 5.45
N ASN A 336 -16.27 7.00 4.80
CA ASN A 336 -16.72 8.39 4.69
C ASN A 336 -16.28 8.93 3.33
N PRO A 337 -16.93 9.97 2.77
CA PRO A 337 -16.45 10.64 1.55
C PRO A 337 -15.00 11.09 1.65
N THR A 338 -14.19 10.82 0.62
CA THR A 338 -12.80 11.29 0.56
C THR A 338 -12.43 11.80 -0.83
N ALA A 339 -11.49 12.75 -0.88
CA ALA A 339 -10.92 13.24 -2.14
C ALA A 339 -10.17 12.13 -2.89
N GLU A 340 -9.47 11.25 -2.17
CA GLU A 340 -8.73 10.10 -2.71
C GLU A 340 -9.66 9.12 -3.44
N GLU A 341 -10.71 8.64 -2.78
CA GLU A 341 -11.64 7.66 -3.36
C GLU A 341 -12.48 8.27 -4.49
N THR A 342 -12.85 9.55 -4.36
CA THR A 342 -13.54 10.30 -5.42
C THR A 342 -12.65 10.42 -6.66
N ALA A 343 -11.35 10.69 -6.49
CA ALA A 343 -10.41 10.79 -7.59
C ALA A 343 -10.27 9.45 -8.34
N TYR A 344 -10.12 8.33 -7.62
CA TYR A 344 -10.06 6.99 -8.21
C TYR A 344 -11.30 6.68 -9.05
N CYS A 345 -12.49 6.97 -8.53
CA CYS A 345 -13.74 6.73 -9.25
C CYS A 345 -13.83 7.57 -10.52
N LEU A 346 -13.47 8.84 -10.46
CA LEU A 346 -13.46 9.72 -11.64
C LEU A 346 -12.46 9.23 -12.71
N GLN A 347 -11.24 8.86 -12.32
CA GLN A 347 -10.24 8.32 -13.24
C GLN A 347 -10.77 7.06 -13.96
N ALA A 348 -11.34 6.12 -13.20
CA ALA A 348 -11.91 4.89 -13.73
C ALA A 348 -13.05 5.15 -14.70
N LEU A 349 -14.02 5.99 -14.32
CA LEU A 349 -15.17 6.30 -15.15
C LEU A 349 -14.80 7.07 -16.43
N VAL A 350 -13.86 8.02 -16.35
CA VAL A 350 -13.39 8.74 -17.55
C VAL A 350 -12.67 7.80 -18.51
N LEU A 351 -11.76 6.95 -18.01
CA LEU A 351 -11.04 6.02 -18.87
C LEU A 351 -11.95 4.91 -19.44
N TRP A 352 -12.95 4.47 -18.68
CA TRP A 352 -14.01 3.61 -19.19
C TRP A 352 -14.79 4.28 -20.33
N LYS A 353 -15.23 5.53 -20.14
CA LYS A 353 -15.92 6.31 -21.18
C LYS A 353 -15.07 6.46 -22.45
N ARG A 354 -13.77 6.78 -22.30
CA ARG A 354 -12.83 6.92 -23.42
C ARG A 354 -12.58 5.62 -24.18
N SER A 355 -12.74 4.47 -23.53
CA SER A 355 -12.66 3.17 -24.20
C SER A 355 -13.91 2.81 -25.03
N GLY A 356 -14.89 3.73 -25.12
CA GLY A 356 -16.08 3.61 -25.99
C GLY A 356 -17.36 3.23 -25.25
N HIS A 357 -17.32 3.14 -23.92
CA HIS A 357 -18.47 2.77 -23.10
C HIS A 357 -19.26 3.99 -22.62
N ALA A 358 -20.53 3.77 -22.24
CA ALA A 358 -21.39 4.83 -21.74
C ALA A 358 -21.13 5.12 -20.26
N VAL A 359 -20.95 6.41 -19.93
CA VAL A 359 -20.94 6.94 -18.56
C VAL A 359 -21.76 8.22 -18.55
N PRO A 360 -22.73 8.39 -17.64
CA PRO A 360 -23.53 9.63 -17.57
C PRO A 360 -22.66 10.85 -17.24
N ASP A 361 -22.73 11.90 -18.05
CA ASP A 361 -21.93 13.12 -17.86
C ASP A 361 -22.20 13.80 -16.50
N ASP A 362 -23.43 13.70 -16.01
CA ASP A 362 -23.80 14.28 -14.71
C ASP A 362 -23.06 13.60 -13.54
N VAL A 363 -22.77 12.30 -13.63
CA VAL A 363 -22.00 11.57 -12.60
C VAL A 363 -20.58 12.13 -12.52
N LEU A 364 -19.92 12.30 -13.68
CA LEU A 364 -18.58 12.87 -13.77
C LEU A 364 -18.55 14.31 -13.27
N ARG A 365 -19.54 15.12 -13.70
CA ARG A 365 -19.65 16.53 -13.32
C ARG A 365 -19.84 16.71 -11.82
N ARG A 366 -20.74 15.96 -11.18
CA ARG A 366 -20.97 16.06 -9.73
C ARG A 366 -19.72 15.67 -8.95
N GLY A 367 -19.07 14.57 -9.33
CA GLY A 367 -17.82 14.14 -8.69
C GLY A 367 -16.70 15.17 -8.82
N ALA A 368 -16.50 15.74 -10.01
CA ALA A 368 -15.47 16.76 -10.21
C ALA A 368 -15.75 18.06 -9.44
N VAL A 369 -17.02 18.49 -9.38
CA VAL A 369 -17.42 19.67 -8.58
C VAL A 369 -17.14 19.43 -7.10
N TRP A 370 -17.52 18.27 -6.57
CA TRP A 370 -17.23 17.92 -5.18
C TRP A 370 -15.72 17.85 -4.94
N LEU A 371 -14.98 17.15 -5.80
CA LEU A 371 -13.53 16.99 -5.66
C LEU A 371 -12.80 18.33 -5.70
N ALA A 372 -13.16 19.23 -6.61
CA ALA A 372 -12.55 20.56 -6.68
C ALA A 372 -12.79 21.39 -5.41
N ALA A 373 -13.93 21.20 -4.74
CA ALA A 373 -14.26 21.88 -3.49
C ALA A 373 -13.54 21.31 -2.25
N HIS A 374 -13.14 20.03 -2.29
CA HIS A 374 -12.54 19.32 -1.16
C HIS A 374 -11.10 18.84 -1.43
N GLN A 375 -10.47 19.28 -2.52
CA GLN A 375 -9.11 18.85 -2.91
C GLN A 375 -8.04 19.20 -1.87
N ASP A 376 -8.29 20.21 -1.04
CA ASP A 376 -7.38 20.70 -0.01
C ASP A 376 -7.70 20.22 1.40
N ASP A 377 -8.75 19.40 1.56
CA ASP A 377 -9.13 18.86 2.84
C ASP A 377 -8.05 17.92 3.42
N PRO A 378 -8.05 17.71 4.75
CA PRO A 378 -7.17 16.73 5.37
C PRO A 378 -7.36 15.34 4.75
N LEU A 379 -6.25 14.76 4.30
CA LEU A 379 -6.25 13.46 3.64
C LEU A 379 -6.28 12.34 4.71
N PRO A 380 -7.36 11.54 4.80
CA PRO A 380 -7.41 10.44 5.74
C PRO A 380 -6.40 9.35 5.33
N PRO A 381 -5.80 8.64 6.30
CA PRO A 381 -4.90 7.55 5.99
C PRO A 381 -5.68 6.31 5.58
N LEU A 382 -5.60 5.93 4.30
CA LEU A 382 -6.26 4.74 3.75
C LEU A 382 -5.26 3.64 3.36
N TRP A 383 -3.96 3.93 3.32
CA TRP A 383 -2.94 2.96 2.96
C TRP A 383 -2.53 2.13 4.18
N ILE A 384 -2.33 0.83 3.98
CA ILE A 384 -2.12 -0.13 5.06
C ILE A 384 -0.63 -0.40 5.23
N GLY A 385 -0.05 0.15 6.30
CA GLY A 385 1.27 -0.17 6.84
C GLY A 385 1.15 -1.04 8.09
N LYS A 386 2.03 -0.85 9.08
CA LYS A 386 1.77 -1.38 10.45
C LYS A 386 0.58 -0.68 11.11
N CYS A 387 0.42 0.60 10.77
CA CYS A 387 -0.76 1.40 10.98
C CYS A 387 -1.27 1.92 9.62
N LEU A 388 -2.43 2.58 9.60
CA LEU A 388 -2.84 3.32 8.41
C LEU A 388 -1.92 4.54 8.20
N TYR A 389 -1.55 4.82 6.96
CA TYR A 389 -0.78 5.99 6.55
C TYR A 389 -1.37 6.66 5.29
N CYS A 390 -0.86 7.85 4.96
CA CYS A 390 -1.26 8.60 3.77
C CYS A 390 -0.01 9.02 2.98
N PRO A 391 0.21 8.49 1.76
CA PRO A 391 1.23 8.97 0.84
C PRO A 391 0.74 10.24 0.15
N VAL A 392 0.94 11.38 0.80
CA VAL A 392 0.34 12.67 0.43
C VAL A 392 0.52 12.99 -1.06
N TRP A 393 1.72 12.81 -1.61
CA TRP A 393 1.97 13.16 -3.02
C TRP A 393 1.29 12.21 -4.00
N VAL A 394 1.16 10.93 -3.67
CA VAL A 394 0.38 9.96 -4.44
C VAL A 394 -1.09 10.38 -4.48
N VAL A 395 -1.68 10.68 -3.32
CA VAL A 395 -3.09 11.10 -3.24
C VAL A 395 -3.32 12.42 -3.99
N ARG A 396 -2.44 13.40 -3.81
CA ARG A 396 -2.52 14.69 -4.51
C ARG A 396 -2.41 14.53 -6.03
N SER A 397 -1.54 13.63 -6.50
CA SER A 397 -1.42 13.32 -7.93
C SER A 397 -2.68 12.66 -8.50
N ALA A 398 -3.35 11.79 -7.74
CA ALA A 398 -4.62 11.18 -8.13
C ALA A 398 -5.73 12.24 -8.25
N ILE A 399 -5.85 13.14 -7.25
CA ILE A 399 -6.80 14.25 -7.26
C ILE A 399 -6.58 15.15 -8.48
N LEU A 400 -5.34 15.56 -8.73
CA LEU A 400 -4.99 16.40 -9.88
C LEU A 400 -5.32 15.71 -11.21
N SER A 401 -4.90 14.45 -11.36
CA SER A 401 -5.18 13.65 -12.55
C SER A 401 -6.68 13.51 -12.81
N ALA A 402 -7.47 13.20 -11.78
CA ALA A 402 -8.92 13.08 -11.88
C ALA A 402 -9.58 14.39 -12.37
N LEU A 403 -9.21 15.53 -11.78
CA LEU A 403 -9.74 16.84 -12.18
C LEU A 403 -9.37 17.20 -13.62
N MET A 404 -8.13 16.92 -14.03
CA MET A 404 -7.67 17.15 -15.40
C MET A 404 -8.36 16.22 -16.41
N LEU A 405 -8.57 14.95 -16.06
CA LEU A 405 -9.27 13.99 -16.91
C LEU A 405 -10.71 14.43 -17.20
N VAL A 406 -11.44 14.86 -16.18
CA VAL A 406 -12.81 15.36 -16.37
C VAL A 406 -12.83 16.66 -17.19
N GLY A 407 -11.82 17.53 -17.05
CA GLY A 407 -11.70 18.74 -17.87
C GLY A 407 -11.34 18.47 -19.34
N GLN A 408 -10.79 17.30 -19.65
CA GLN A 408 -10.40 16.88 -21.01
C GLN A 408 -11.44 15.98 -21.72
N GLY A 409 -12.47 15.51 -21.00
CA GLY A 409 -13.53 14.62 -21.53
C GLY A 409 -14.87 15.31 -21.67
#